data_AF-A0A3B9UPT3-F1
#
_entry.id   AF-A0A3B9UPT3-F1
#
_cell.length_a   1.000
_cell.length_b   1.000
_cell.length_c   1.000
_cell.angle_alpha   90.00
_cell.angle_beta   90.00
_cell.angle_gamma   90.00
#
_symmetry.space_group_name_H-M   'P 1'
#
loop_
_entity.id
_entity.type
_entity.pdbx_description
1 polymer ?
#
loop_
_entity_poly.entity_id
_entity_poly.type
_entity_poly.pdbx_seq_one_letter_code
_entity_poly.pdbx_strand_id
1 'polypeptide(L)'
;MNPTVVYIAGIILAVINGYLAIKKIFIDNTLSEKGIKNVVLILCIALSLYCSIMVGIYSNACITNLDIYNEGVKSGALTVKELAEINDTIKMLNKYNLKAIVIGYLGLISSHLLLRNIKKEIIKNLNSPKKRWDWDKIDN
;
A
#
# COMPACT_ATOMS: atom_id res chain seq x y z
N MET A 1 20.52 -3.26 -2.42
CA MET A 1 19.50 -2.31 -2.90
C MET A 1 19.71 -1.02 -2.13
N ASN A 2 19.70 0.14 -2.80
CA ASN A 2 19.95 1.41 -2.11
C ASN A 2 18.70 1.75 -1.25
N PRO A 3 18.81 1.82 0.09
CA PRO A 3 17.65 2.02 0.97
C PRO A 3 16.95 3.36 0.72
N THR A 4 17.67 4.37 0.23
CA THR A 4 17.11 5.67 -0.16
C THR A 4 16.16 5.55 -1.35
N VAL A 5 16.47 4.71 -2.34
CA VAL A 5 15.58 4.48 -3.50
C VAL A 5 14.28 3.80 -3.06
N VAL A 6 14.38 2.86 -2.13
CA VAL A 6 13.23 2.14 -1.57
C VAL A 6 12.35 3.09 -0.76
N TYR A 7 12.98 3.99 0.01
CA TYR A 7 12.29 5.03 0.75
C TYR A 7 11.47 5.95 -0.16
N ILE A 8 12.08 6.45 -1.23
CA ILE A 8 11.40 7.30 -2.23
C ILE A 8 10.23 6.54 -2.87
N ALA A 9 10.43 5.28 -3.24
CA ALA A 9 9.38 4.45 -3.80
C ALA A 9 8.22 4.20 -2.81
N GLY A 10 8.50 4.12 -1.51
CA GLY A 10 7.50 4.07 -0.43
C GLY A 10 6.70 5.38 -0.30
N ILE A 11 7.35 6.54 -0.43
CA ILE A 11 6.67 7.84 -0.43
C ILE A 11 5.73 7.95 -1.63
N ILE A 12 6.20 7.60 -2.83
CA ILE A 12 5.37 7.61 -4.05
C ILE A 12 4.14 6.71 -3.86
N LEU A 13 4.34 5.51 -3.31
CA LEU A 13 3.25 4.58 -3.01
C LEU A 13 2.23 5.18 -2.02
N ALA A 14 2.70 5.86 -0.96
CA ALA A 14 1.83 6.52 0.01
C ALA A 14 0.99 7.64 -0.63
N VAL A 15 1.62 8.49 -1.45
CA VAL A 15 0.95 9.60 -2.14
C VAL A 15 -0.13 9.09 -3.08
N ILE A 16 0.19 8.07 -3.90
CA ILE A 16 -0.77 7.49 -4.83
C ILE A 16 -1.96 6.87 -4.08
N ASN A 17 -1.70 6.09 -3.02
CA ASN A 17 -2.77 5.49 -2.23
C ASN A 17 -3.62 6.54 -1.51
N GLY A 18 -3.00 7.57 -0.95
CA GLY A 18 -3.71 8.68 -0.30
C GLY A 18 -4.64 9.40 -1.28
N TYR A 19 -4.13 9.72 -2.47
CA TYR A 19 -4.96 10.28 -3.54
C TYR A 19 -6.11 9.36 -3.94
N LEU A 20 -5.84 8.06 -4.09
CA LEU A 20 -6.87 7.06 -4.41
C LEU A 20 -7.95 6.98 -3.35
N ALA A 21 -7.57 6.91 -2.07
CA ALA A 21 -8.49 6.87 -0.94
C ALA A 21 -9.37 8.12 -0.91
N ILE A 22 -8.75 9.31 -0.88
CA ILE A 22 -9.47 10.58 -0.77
C ILE A 22 -10.37 10.80 -1.97
N LYS A 23 -9.82 10.73 -3.18
CA LYS A 23 -10.58 11.10 -4.38
C LYS A 23 -11.64 10.08 -4.73
N LYS A 24 -11.36 8.77 -4.64
CA LYS A 24 -12.32 7.75 -5.11
C LYS A 24 -13.35 7.33 -4.07
N ILE A 25 -12.98 7.34 -2.79
CA ILE A 25 -13.92 6.95 -1.72
C ILE A 25 -14.68 8.17 -1.22
N PHE A 26 -13.99 9.26 -0.87
CA PHE A 26 -14.62 10.39 -0.19
C PHE A 26 -15.22 11.42 -1.16
N ILE A 27 -14.54 11.73 -2.28
CA ILE A 27 -15.00 12.77 -3.22
C ILE A 27 -15.94 12.19 -4.28
N ASP A 28 -15.47 11.23 -5.08
CA ASP A 28 -16.21 10.68 -6.21
C ASP A 28 -17.27 9.63 -5.78
N ASN A 29 -17.30 9.26 -4.50
CA ASN A 29 -18.16 8.23 -3.89
C ASN A 29 -18.37 6.99 -4.80
N THR A 30 -17.27 6.49 -5.39
CA THR A 30 -17.33 5.47 -6.44
C THR A 30 -17.45 4.07 -5.82
N LEU A 31 -18.56 3.85 -5.10
CA LEU A 31 -18.83 2.62 -4.37
C LEU A 31 -19.76 1.71 -5.18
N SER A 32 -19.55 0.40 -5.03
CA SER A 32 -20.41 -0.62 -5.63
C SER A 32 -21.63 -0.88 -4.75
N GLU A 33 -22.75 -1.24 -5.35
CA GLU A 33 -23.96 -1.70 -4.63
C GLU A 33 -23.69 -2.97 -3.81
N LYS A 34 -22.73 -3.81 -4.24
CA LYS A 34 -22.26 -4.97 -3.48
C LYS A 34 -21.30 -4.50 -2.39
N GLY A 35 -21.76 -4.49 -1.14
CA GLY A 35 -20.97 -4.07 0.03
C GLY A 35 -19.62 -4.80 0.18
N ILE A 36 -19.56 -6.09 -0.15
CA ILE A 36 -18.32 -6.89 -0.09
C ILE A 36 -17.19 -6.25 -0.91
N LYS A 37 -17.48 -5.72 -2.10
CA LYS A 37 -16.45 -5.09 -2.94
C LYS A 37 -15.88 -3.82 -2.33
N ASN A 38 -16.72 -3.06 -1.63
CA ASN A 38 -16.31 -1.85 -0.95
C ASN A 38 -15.40 -2.18 0.25
N VAL A 39 -15.75 -3.22 1.01
CA VAL A 39 -14.92 -3.71 2.12
C VAL A 39 -13.56 -4.18 1.61
N VAL A 40 -13.53 -5.01 0.56
CA VAL A 40 -12.27 -5.48 -0.03
C VAL A 40 -11.43 -4.32 -0.56
N LEU A 41 -12.04 -3.32 -1.20
CA LEU A 41 -11.35 -2.13 -1.69
C LEU A 41 -10.67 -1.36 -0.54
N ILE A 42 -11.42 -1.10 0.54
CA ILE A 42 -10.90 -0.40 1.72
C ILE A 42 -9.75 -1.17 2.35
N LEU A 43 -9.88 -2.50 2.49
CA LEU A 43 -8.82 -3.35 3.03
C LEU A 43 -7.55 -3.32 2.16
N CYS A 44 -7.68 -3.37 0.83
CA CYS A 44 -6.54 -3.27 -0.08
C CYS A 44 -5.82 -1.92 0.06
N ILE A 45 -6.56 -0.81 0.16
CA ILE A 45 -5.99 0.53 0.33
C ILE A 45 -5.33 0.68 1.70
N ALA A 46 -6.00 0.24 2.77
CA ALA A 46 -5.46 0.30 4.13
C ALA A 46 -4.17 -0.52 4.27
N LEU A 47 -4.15 -1.75 3.71
CA LEU A 47 -2.96 -2.59 3.70
C LEU A 47 -1.82 -1.94 2.90
N SER A 48 -2.12 -1.36 1.73
CA SER A 48 -1.11 -0.69 0.91
C SER A 48 -0.51 0.55 1.58
N LEU A 49 -1.34 1.34 2.27
CA LEU A 49 -0.89 2.47 3.10
C LEU A 49 -0.02 2.01 4.27
N TYR A 50 -0.45 0.97 4.99
CA TYR A 50 0.33 0.38 6.07
C TYR A 50 1.71 -0.09 5.59
N CYS A 51 1.76 -0.79 4.44
CA CYS A 51 3.02 -1.19 3.83
C CYS A 51 3.90 0.01 3.46
N SER A 52 3.33 1.12 2.99
CA SER A 52 4.08 2.34 2.66
C SER A 52 4.72 2.96 3.91
N ILE A 53 4.01 2.99 5.03
CA ILE A 53 4.54 3.45 6.32
C ILE A 53 5.69 2.56 6.79
N MET A 54 5.51 1.24 6.71
CA MET A 54 6.54 0.27 7.09
C MET A 54 7.79 0.38 6.23
N VAL A 55 7.65 0.66 4.93
CA VAL A 55 8.80 0.97 4.05
C VAL A 55 9.55 2.20 4.54
N GLY A 56 8.84 3.24 4.98
CA GLY A 56 9.45 4.43 5.57
C GLY A 56 10.29 4.11 6.81
N ILE A 57 9.70 3.36 7.75
CA ILE A 57 10.35 2.96 9.02
C ILE A 57 11.59 2.09 8.75
N TYR A 58 11.45 1.03 7.95
CA TYR A 58 12.56 0.11 7.68
C TYR A 58 13.68 0.75 6.86
N SER A 59 13.36 1.62 5.90
CA SER A 59 14.39 2.33 5.13
C SER A 59 15.17 3.30 6.01
N ASN A 60 14.48 4.04 6.88
CA ASN A 60 15.15 4.94 7.82
C ASN A 60 16.08 4.18 8.76
N ALA A 61 15.59 3.09 9.38
CA ALA A 61 16.43 2.24 10.22
C ALA A 61 17.62 1.64 9.46
N CYS A 62 17.43 1.26 8.19
CA CYS A 62 18.51 0.75 7.33
C CYS A 62 19.59 1.81 7.07
N ILE A 63 19.19 3.04 6.75
CA ILE A 63 20.11 4.17 6.55
C ILE A 63 20.89 4.46 7.82
N THR A 64 20.21 4.58 8.97
CA THR A 64 20.89 4.83 10.26
C THR A 64 21.90 3.75 10.62
N ASN A 65 21.55 2.46 10.44
CA ASN A 65 22.50 1.37 10.70
C ASN A 65 23.68 1.36 9.71
N LEU A 66 23.44 1.77 8.46
CA LEU A 66 24.50 1.90 7.45
C LEU A 66 25.49 3.01 7.84
N ASP A 67 24.99 4.14 8.36
CA ASP A 67 25.81 5.24 8.83
C ASP A 67 26.66 4.83 10.04
N ILE A 68 26.06 4.16 11.03
CA ILE A 68 26.78 3.60 12.20
C ILE A 68 27.85 2.61 11.75
N TYR A 69 27.53 1.72 10.81
CA TYR A 69 28.49 0.77 10.25
C TYR A 69 29.68 1.50 9.60
N ASN A 70 29.41 2.49 8.77
CA ASN A 70 30.44 3.24 8.05
C ASN A 70 31.33 4.05 9.00
N GLU A 71 30.76 4.67 10.04
CA GLU A 71 31.51 5.39 11.07
C GLU A 71 32.35 4.44 11.93
N GLY A 72 31.81 3.29 12.30
CA GLY A 72 32.53 2.26 13.05
C GLY A 72 33.72 1.70 12.28
N VAL A 73 33.58 1.47 10.97
CA VAL A 73 34.68 1.04 10.09
C VAL A 73 35.74 2.14 9.97
N LYS A 74 35.34 3.40 9.78
CA LYS A 74 36.27 4.53 9.62
C LYS A 74 37.05 4.84 10.89
N SER A 75 36.39 4.80 12.04
CA SER A 75 36.98 5.12 13.34
C SER A 75 37.76 3.95 13.94
N GLY A 76 37.47 2.71 13.53
CA GLY A 76 37.99 1.51 14.18
C GLY A 76 37.44 1.31 15.60
N ALA A 77 36.41 2.06 16.00
CA ALA A 77 35.87 2.04 17.36
C ALA A 77 35.01 0.79 17.63
N LEU A 78 34.52 0.12 16.58
CA LEU A 78 33.71 -1.09 16.69
C LEU A 78 34.54 -2.34 16.41
N THR A 79 34.27 -3.38 17.18
CA THR A 79 34.83 -4.72 16.97
C THR A 79 34.28 -5.37 15.70
N VAL A 80 35.00 -6.37 15.19
CA VAL A 80 34.55 -7.18 14.03
C VAL A 80 33.18 -7.82 14.29
N LYS A 81 32.92 -8.22 15.54
CA LYS A 81 31.65 -8.84 15.95
C LYS A 81 30.50 -7.83 15.87
N GLU A 82 30.66 -6.63 16.41
CA GLU A 82 29.65 -5.57 16.36
C GLU A 82 29.33 -5.16 14.91
N LEU A 83 30.36 -5.03 14.07
CA LEU A 83 30.18 -4.74 12.65
C LEU A 83 29.40 -5.86 11.93
N ALA A 84 29.61 -7.12 12.29
CA ALA A 84 28.85 -8.24 11.73
C ALA A 84 27.38 -8.20 12.14
N GLU A 85 27.08 -7.92 13.41
CA GLU A 85 25.71 -7.81 13.94
C GLU A 85 24.93 -6.66 13.28
N ILE A 86 25.58 -5.51 13.06
CA ILE A 86 24.98 -4.37 12.35
C ILE A 86 24.70 -4.75 10.89
N ASN A 87 25.64 -5.41 10.21
CA ASN A 87 25.48 -5.84 8.82
C ASN A 87 24.31 -6.83 8.66
N ASP A 88 24.16 -7.78 9.59
CA ASP A 88 23.05 -8.73 9.55
C ASP A 88 21.70 -8.05 9.83
N THR A 89 21.69 -7.04 10.71
CA THR A 89 20.52 -6.18 10.93
C THR A 89 20.13 -5.44 9.65
N ILE A 90 21.10 -4.85 8.93
CA ILE A 90 20.88 -4.16 7.64
C ILE A 90 20.28 -5.12 6.60
N LYS A 91 20.79 -6.36 6.49
CA LYS A 91 20.26 -7.37 5.57
C LYS A 91 18.82 -7.75 5.91
N MET A 92 18.53 -7.94 7.20
CA MET A 92 17.18 -8.26 7.66
C MET A 92 16.20 -7.12 7.35
N LEU A 93 16.57 -5.88 7.67
CA LEU A 93 15.76 -4.70 7.38
C LEU A 93 15.50 -4.57 5.88
N ASN A 94 16.51 -4.74 5.02
CA ASN A 94 16.35 -4.72 3.57
C ASN A 94 15.38 -5.80 3.07
N LYS A 95 15.40 -7.00 3.65
CA LYS A 95 14.46 -8.08 3.30
C LYS A 95 13.03 -7.71 3.67
N TYR A 96 12.80 -7.11 4.84
CA TYR A 96 11.47 -6.63 5.23
C TYR A 96 11.00 -5.47 4.37
N ASN A 97 11.89 -4.55 4.03
CA ASN A 97 11.63 -3.43 3.14
C ASN A 97 11.14 -3.90 1.77
N LEU A 98 11.84 -4.88 1.19
CA LEU A 98 11.47 -5.46 -0.10
C LEU A 98 10.11 -6.17 -0.05
N LYS A 99 9.82 -6.91 1.03
CA LYS A 99 8.52 -7.54 1.20
C LYS A 99 7.40 -6.50 1.32
N ALA A 100 7.61 -5.48 2.15
CA ALA A 100 6.63 -4.43 2.37
C ALA A 100 6.33 -3.67 1.07
N ILE A 101 7.35 -3.32 0.29
CA ILE A 101 7.13 -2.59 -0.96
C ILE A 101 6.37 -3.44 -2.00
N VAL A 102 6.72 -4.72 -2.14
CA VAL A 102 6.03 -5.65 -3.06
C VAL A 102 4.56 -5.82 -2.67
N ILE A 103 4.28 -6.08 -1.40
CA ILE A 103 2.90 -6.23 -0.89
C ILE A 103 2.14 -4.92 -1.06
N GLY A 104 2.78 -3.78 -0.78
CA GLY A 104 2.21 -2.45 -0.96
C GLY A 104 1.77 -2.20 -2.39
N TYR A 105 2.64 -2.44 -3.38
CA TYR A 105 2.30 -2.29 -4.80
C TYR A 105 1.23 -3.29 -5.26
N LEU A 106 1.24 -4.54 -4.78
CA LEU A 106 0.17 -5.50 -5.06
C LEU A 106 -1.19 -5.02 -4.53
N GLY A 107 -1.23 -4.42 -3.35
CA GLY A 107 -2.43 -3.80 -2.79
C GLY A 107 -2.93 -2.63 -3.64
N LEU A 108 -2.02 -1.78 -4.13
CA LEU A 108 -2.34 -0.67 -5.03
C LEU A 108 -2.90 -1.15 -6.38
N ILE A 109 -2.26 -2.15 -6.99
CA ILE A 109 -2.73 -2.71 -8.27
C ILE A 109 -4.12 -3.34 -8.09
N SER A 110 -4.30 -4.11 -7.01
CA SER A 110 -5.59 -4.76 -6.70
C SER A 110 -6.70 -3.74 -6.47
N SER A 111 -6.44 -2.68 -5.70
CA SER A 111 -7.42 -1.61 -5.46
C SER A 111 -7.77 -0.88 -6.75
N HIS A 112 -6.80 -0.63 -7.64
CA HIS A 112 -7.03 -0.02 -8.93
C HIS A 112 -7.90 -0.90 -9.86
N LEU A 113 -7.63 -2.21 -9.91
CA LEU A 113 -8.41 -3.17 -10.68
C LEU A 113 -9.85 -3.28 -10.16
N LEU A 114 -10.02 -3.33 -8.84
CA LEU A 114 -11.34 -3.33 -8.20
C LEU A 114 -12.11 -2.05 -8.53
N LEU A 115 -11.49 -0.88 -8.43
CA LEU A 115 -12.13 0.39 -8.80
C LEU A 115 -12.55 0.44 -10.26
N ARG A 116 -11.72 -0.09 -11.18
CA ARG A 116 -12.11 -0.22 -12.60
C ARG A 116 -13.33 -1.13 -12.76
N ASN A 117 -13.38 -2.24 -12.02
CA ASN A 117 -14.52 -3.15 -12.05
C ASN A 117 -15.80 -2.47 -11.51
N ILE A 118 -15.70 -1.77 -10.38
CA ILE A 118 -16.81 -1.03 -9.76
C ILE A 118 -17.34 0.04 -10.70
N LYS A 119 -16.46 0.82 -11.35
CA LYS A 119 -16.88 1.81 -12.36
C LYS A 119 -17.65 1.20 -13.52
N LYS A 120 -17.19 0.05 -14.03
CA LYS A 120 -17.91 -0.68 -15.09
C LYS A 120 -19.29 -1.14 -14.62
N GLU A 121 -19.42 -1.59 -13.38
CA GLU A 121 -20.72 -1.94 -12.80
C GLU A 121 -21.64 -0.74 -12.66
N ILE A 122 -21.14 0.39 -12.15
CA ILE A 122 -21.94 1.62 -12.03
C ILE A 122 -22.47 2.07 -13.39
N ILE A 123 -21.62 2.08 -14.43
CA ILE A 123 -22.04 2.43 -15.79
C ILE A 123 -23.06 1.42 -16.33
N LYS A 124 -22.85 0.12 -16.09
CA LYS A 124 -23.78 -0.93 -16.51
C LYS A 124 -25.14 -0.78 -15.81
N ASN A 125 -25.15 -0.47 -14.51
CA ASN A 125 -26.36 -0.26 -13.72
C ASN A 125 -27.12 1.01 -14.15
N LEU A 126 -26.40 2.08 -14.50
CA LEU A 126 -26.98 3.30 -15.05
C LEU A 126 -27.66 3.06 -16.41
N ASN A 127 -27.07 2.18 -17.23
CA ASN A 127 -27.59 1.86 -18.57
C ASN A 127 -28.62 0.71 -18.57
N SER A 128 -28.72 -0.06 -17.49
CA SER A 128 -29.75 -1.08 -17.35
C SER A 128 -31.06 -0.43 -16.91
N PRO A 129 -32.22 -0.86 -17.43
CA PRO A 129 -33.50 -0.42 -16.89
C PRO A 129 -33.52 -0.77 -15.41
N LYS A 130 -33.54 0.26 -14.55
CA LYS A 130 -33.74 0.05 -13.11
C LYS A 130 -34.97 -0.84 -12.98
N LYS A 131 -34.87 -1.97 -12.25
CA LYS A 131 -36.05 -2.76 -11.89
C LYS A 131 -37.02 -1.77 -11.23
N ARG A 132 -38.01 -1.31 -11.98
CA ARG A 132 -39.10 -0.50 -11.42
C ARG A 132 -39.74 -1.36 -10.35
N TRP A 133 -40.17 -0.74 -9.27
CA TRP A 133 -41.06 -1.38 -8.32
C TRP A 133 -42.22 -1.95 -9.15
N ASP A 134 -42.32 -3.27 -9.16
CA ASP A 134 -43.39 -3.97 -9.84
C ASP A 134 -44.58 -3.96 -8.88
N TRP A 135 -45.38 -2.90 -8.95
CA TRP A 135 -46.56 -2.73 -8.10
C TRP A 135 -47.55 -3.89 -8.30
N ASP A 136 -47.51 -4.56 -9.46
CA ASP A 136 -48.32 -5.74 -9.79
C ASP A 136 -47.96 -6.99 -8.94
N LYS A 137 -46.84 -6.96 -8.20
CA LYS A 137 -46.45 -8.02 -7.24
C LYS A 137 -46.83 -7.74 -5.79
N ILE A 138 -47.41 -6.58 -5.50
CA ILE A 138 -47.82 -6.22 -4.14
C ILE A 138 -49.28 -6.60 -3.87
N ASP A 139 -50.10 -6.74 -4.92
CA ASP A 139 -51.54 -7.01 -4.82
C ASP A 139 -51.96 -8.46 -5.20
N ASN A 140 -51.06 -9.44 -5.17
CA ASN A 140 -51.41 -10.88 -5.28
C ASN A 140 -50.99 -11.67 -4.04
#